data_AF-A0A4Q7AR75-F1
#
_entry.id   AF-A0A4Q7AR75-F1
#
_cell.length_a   1.000
_cell.length_b   1.000
_cell.length_c   1.000
_cell.angle_alpha   90.00
_cell.angle_beta   90.00
_cell.angle_gamma   90.00
#
_symmetry.space_group_name_H-M   'P 1'
#
loop_
_entity.id
_entity.type
_entity.pdbx_description
1 polymer ?
#
loop_
_entity_poly.entity_id
_entity_poly.type
_entity_poly.pdbx_seq_one_letter_code
_entity_poly.pdbx_strand_id
1 'polypeptide(L)'
;MTIDKLTVFSETGDKNTDELNLSQGFPLKLQPARQWMNWLFNKITLKINSVIDGLGELDTNKVNTTDIVDNLESNDSKKPLSARMGKKLNDEKLDKADLAEGEAPIFAARAWANFNGGTGEIRKSGNVESVVRNSHGNYTITFTKPMPHKDYVVITGVSNFGAGTNFGVVSQTVDGFVLQSVYGGDNTIALFDPTLAMVTIFC
;
A
#
# COMPACT_ATOMS: atom_id res chain seq x y z
N MET A 1 -25.81 -14.68 -33.42
CA MET A 1 -27.17 -15.19 -33.64
C MET A 1 -27.62 -15.80 -32.32
N THR A 2 -28.40 -15.07 -31.53
CA THR A 2 -28.94 -15.54 -30.24
C THR A 2 -30.05 -16.55 -30.51
N ILE A 3 -29.90 -17.78 -30.00
CA ILE A 3 -30.91 -18.83 -30.12
C ILE A 3 -31.92 -18.64 -28.99
N ASP A 4 -33.19 -18.43 -29.34
CA ASP A 4 -34.27 -18.30 -28.36
C ASP A 4 -34.54 -19.65 -27.67
N LYS A 5 -34.52 -19.66 -26.34
CA LYS A 5 -34.71 -20.85 -25.50
C LYS A 5 -36.18 -21.30 -25.56
N LEU A 6 -36.45 -22.50 -26.06
CA LEU A 6 -37.78 -23.14 -25.99
C LEU A 6 -38.00 -23.72 -24.59
N THR A 7 -38.97 -23.19 -23.84
CA THR A 7 -39.24 -23.57 -22.44
C THR A 7 -40.18 -24.78 -22.29
N VAL A 8 -41.11 -25.03 -23.23
CA VAL A 8 -41.98 -26.22 -23.29
C VAL A 8 -42.38 -26.51 -24.75
N PHE A 9 -42.39 -27.77 -25.20
CA PHE A 9 -42.71 -28.16 -26.59
C PHE A 9 -44.11 -28.78 -26.79
N SER A 10 -44.81 -29.17 -25.72
CA SER A 10 -46.20 -29.67 -25.74
C SER A 10 -46.79 -29.56 -24.34
N GLU A 11 -47.64 -28.55 -24.13
CA GLU A 11 -48.29 -28.31 -22.83
C GLU A 11 -49.39 -29.35 -22.53
N THR A 12 -49.95 -30.01 -23.55
CA THR A 12 -51.22 -30.76 -23.44
C THR A 12 -51.18 -32.24 -23.88
N GLY A 13 -50.03 -32.80 -24.28
CA GLY A 13 -49.91 -34.20 -24.70
C GLY A 13 -49.62 -35.21 -23.56
N ASP A 14 -50.00 -36.48 -23.76
CA ASP A 14 -49.70 -37.61 -22.85
C ASP A 14 -48.19 -37.90 -22.76
N LYS A 15 -47.70 -38.09 -21.52
CA LYS A 15 -46.26 -38.17 -21.17
C LYS A 15 -45.79 -39.56 -20.70
N ASN A 16 -46.62 -40.59 -20.81
CA ASN A 16 -46.39 -41.92 -20.19
C ASN A 16 -45.46 -42.83 -21.04
N THR A 17 -44.64 -43.65 -20.37
CA THR A 17 -43.69 -44.66 -20.91
C THR A 17 -44.09 -46.11 -20.64
N ASP A 18 -45.24 -46.38 -20.04
CA ASP A 18 -45.71 -47.73 -19.75
C ASP A 18 -45.78 -48.56 -21.05
N GLU A 19 -45.30 -49.81 -21.01
CA GLU A 19 -45.16 -50.78 -22.13
C GLU A 19 -43.86 -50.72 -22.98
N LEU A 20 -42.91 -49.83 -22.72
CA LEU A 20 -41.58 -49.91 -23.35
C LEU A 20 -40.73 -51.04 -22.70
N ASN A 21 -40.34 -52.07 -23.46
CA ASN A 21 -39.33 -53.03 -23.04
C ASN A 21 -38.22 -53.23 -24.10
N LEU A 22 -37.04 -53.69 -23.65
CA LEU A 22 -35.82 -53.82 -24.45
C LEU A 22 -35.97 -54.72 -25.69
N SER A 23 -36.96 -55.62 -25.69
CA SER A 23 -37.17 -56.63 -26.74
C SER A 23 -38.20 -56.19 -27.81
N GLN A 24 -39.21 -55.41 -27.43
CA GLN A 24 -40.36 -55.10 -28.31
C GLN A 24 -40.30 -53.70 -28.93
N GLY A 25 -39.48 -52.78 -28.42
CA GLY A 25 -39.40 -51.43 -28.96
C GLY A 25 -40.76 -50.73 -28.97
N PHE A 26 -41.01 -49.85 -29.95
CA PHE A 26 -42.28 -49.13 -30.04
C PHE A 26 -43.42 -50.02 -30.59
N PRO A 27 -44.59 -50.10 -29.93
CA PRO A 27 -45.75 -50.79 -30.46
C PRO A 27 -46.21 -50.16 -31.78
N LEU A 28 -46.25 -50.94 -32.87
CA LEU A 28 -46.58 -50.52 -34.24
C LEU A 28 -47.95 -49.83 -34.42
N LYS A 29 -48.88 -50.00 -33.48
CA LYS A 29 -50.32 -49.72 -33.67
C LYS A 29 -50.83 -48.46 -32.97
N LEU A 30 -50.06 -47.93 -32.02
CA LEU A 30 -50.27 -46.62 -31.44
C LEU A 30 -49.14 -45.75 -32.01
N GLN A 31 -49.34 -44.46 -32.24
CA GLN A 31 -48.27 -43.54 -32.65
C GLN A 31 -47.66 -42.78 -31.43
N PRO A 32 -47.30 -43.40 -30.28
CA PRO A 32 -46.73 -42.67 -29.14
C PRO A 32 -45.24 -42.35 -29.36
N ALA A 33 -44.62 -42.91 -30.40
CA ALA A 33 -43.21 -42.68 -30.75
C ALA A 33 -42.89 -41.18 -30.94
N ARG A 34 -43.84 -40.38 -31.45
CA ARG A 34 -43.61 -38.94 -31.60
C ARG A 34 -43.54 -38.23 -30.25
N GLN A 35 -44.44 -38.52 -29.31
CA GLN A 35 -44.44 -37.87 -28.00
C GLN A 35 -43.24 -38.30 -27.14
N TRP A 36 -42.91 -39.60 -27.17
CA TRP A 36 -41.74 -40.12 -26.45
C TRP A 36 -40.42 -39.58 -27.01
N MET A 37 -40.24 -39.60 -28.34
CA MET A 37 -39.05 -39.02 -28.97
C MET A 37 -38.97 -37.52 -28.71
N ASN A 38 -40.10 -36.80 -28.74
CA ASN A 38 -40.16 -35.38 -28.38
C ASN A 38 -39.73 -35.15 -26.93
N TRP A 39 -40.19 -35.96 -25.98
CA TRP A 39 -39.78 -35.87 -24.58
C TRP A 39 -38.28 -36.14 -24.41
N LEU A 40 -37.77 -37.20 -25.04
CA LEU A 40 -36.36 -37.57 -24.97
C LEU A 40 -35.47 -36.46 -25.54
N PHE A 41 -35.78 -35.97 -26.75
CA PHE A 41 -35.05 -34.87 -27.36
C PHE A 41 -35.13 -33.61 -26.50
N ASN A 42 -36.30 -33.26 -25.97
CA ASN A 42 -36.44 -32.12 -25.06
C ASN A 42 -35.57 -32.28 -23.80
N LYS A 43 -35.56 -33.46 -23.17
CA LYS A 43 -34.73 -33.72 -21.98
C LYS A 43 -33.24 -33.64 -22.28
N ILE A 44 -32.80 -34.18 -23.42
CA ILE A 44 -31.41 -34.09 -23.87
C ILE A 44 -31.04 -32.62 -24.16
N THR A 45 -31.88 -31.87 -24.89
CA THR A 45 -31.66 -30.45 -25.19
C THR A 45 -31.58 -29.62 -23.91
N LEU A 46 -32.48 -29.83 -22.96
CA LEU A 46 -32.44 -29.14 -21.65
C LEU A 46 -31.14 -29.44 -20.90
N LYS A 47 -30.68 -30.70 -20.91
CA LYS A 47 -29.44 -31.07 -20.24
C LYS A 47 -28.21 -30.46 -20.92
N ILE A 48 -28.17 -30.45 -22.26
CA ILE A 48 -27.11 -29.79 -23.04
C ILE A 48 -27.06 -28.30 -22.71
N ASN A 49 -28.20 -27.62 -22.69
CA ASN A 49 -28.27 -26.19 -22.34
C ASN A 49 -27.73 -25.93 -20.92
N SER A 50 -28.14 -26.74 -19.94
CA SER A 50 -27.62 -26.62 -18.57
C SER A 50 -26.10 -26.84 -18.49
N VAL A 51 -25.54 -27.76 -19.26
CA VAL A 51 -24.09 -27.99 -19.32
C VAL A 51 -23.37 -26.82 -19.98
N ILE A 52 -23.90 -26.27 -21.07
CA ILE A 52 -23.36 -25.09 -21.75
C ILE A 52 -23.37 -23.87 -20.81
N ASP A 53 -24.50 -23.62 -20.13
CA ASP A 53 -24.64 -22.51 -19.18
C ASP A 53 -23.59 -22.65 -18.05
N GLY A 54 -23.41 -23.86 -17.48
CA GLY A 54 -22.39 -24.10 -16.45
C GLY A 54 -20.93 -23.98 -16.94
N LEU A 55 -20.65 -24.33 -18.20
CA LEU A 55 -19.33 -24.10 -18.82
C LEU A 55 -19.03 -22.60 -18.97
N GLY A 56 -20.03 -21.80 -19.35
CA GLY A 56 -19.89 -20.35 -19.46
C GLY A 56 -19.61 -19.69 -18.10
N GLU A 57 -20.31 -20.12 -17.04
CA GLU A 57 -20.07 -19.65 -15.67
C GLU A 57 -18.64 -19.97 -15.19
N LEU A 58 -18.15 -21.18 -15.48
CA LEU A 58 -16.77 -21.58 -15.14
C LEU A 58 -15.72 -20.71 -15.81
N ASP A 59 -15.93 -20.33 -17.08
CA ASP A 59 -15.00 -19.47 -17.82
C ASP A 59 -14.93 -18.06 -17.22
N THR A 60 -16.07 -17.55 -16.74
CA THR A 60 -16.12 -16.25 -16.06
C THR A 60 -15.54 -16.24 -14.64
N ASN A 61 -15.51 -17.38 -13.96
CA ASN A 61 -15.04 -17.51 -12.58
C ASN A 61 -13.59 -18.00 -12.47
N LYS A 62 -12.97 -18.40 -13.58
CA LYS A 62 -11.59 -18.89 -13.61
C LYS A 62 -10.61 -17.74 -13.84
N VAL A 63 -9.49 -17.79 -13.12
CA VAL A 63 -8.31 -16.96 -13.42
C VAL A 63 -7.40 -17.72 -14.37
N ASN A 64 -7.09 -17.15 -15.54
CA ASN A 64 -6.11 -17.75 -16.44
C ASN A 64 -4.69 -17.28 -16.09
N THR A 65 -3.69 -18.06 -16.47
CA THR A 65 -2.28 -17.69 -16.25
C THR A 65 -1.88 -16.39 -16.92
N THR A 66 -2.56 -16.03 -18.02
CA THR A 66 -2.41 -14.75 -18.74
C THR A 66 -3.00 -13.54 -18.00
N ASP A 67 -3.91 -13.80 -17.06
CA ASP A 67 -4.53 -12.77 -16.23
C ASP A 67 -3.66 -12.45 -15.01
N ILE A 68 -2.73 -13.34 -14.65
CA ILE A 68 -1.81 -13.17 -13.54
C ILE A 68 -0.71 -12.19 -13.93
N VAL A 69 -0.68 -11.03 -13.29
CA VAL A 69 0.34 -10.01 -13.48
C VAL A 69 1.57 -10.36 -12.65
N ASP A 70 2.73 -10.43 -13.29
CA ASP A 70 4.01 -10.72 -12.66
C ASP A 70 4.99 -9.53 -12.69
N ASN A 71 4.46 -8.35 -12.43
CA ASN A 71 5.25 -7.14 -12.20
C ASN A 71 4.53 -6.26 -11.18
N LEU A 72 5.17 -5.15 -10.78
CA LEU A 72 4.63 -4.17 -9.84
C LEU A 72 4.31 -2.84 -10.52
N GLU A 73 4.17 -2.84 -11.84
CA GLU A 73 3.98 -1.63 -12.67
C GLU A 73 2.56 -1.53 -13.22
N SER A 74 1.83 -2.64 -13.33
CA SER A 74 0.43 -2.66 -13.76
C SER A 74 -0.48 -1.98 -12.74
N ASN A 75 -1.44 -1.20 -13.24
CA ASN A 75 -2.55 -0.61 -12.48
C ASN A 75 -3.92 -1.20 -12.85
N ASP A 76 -3.95 -2.31 -13.61
CA ASP A 76 -5.19 -2.98 -14.01
C ASP A 76 -5.88 -3.65 -12.81
N SER A 77 -7.00 -3.06 -12.38
CA SER A 77 -7.76 -3.55 -11.22
C SER A 77 -8.49 -4.88 -11.45
N LYS A 78 -8.52 -5.39 -12.69
CA LYS A 78 -9.20 -6.65 -13.03
C LYS A 78 -8.26 -7.86 -13.06
N LYS A 79 -6.96 -7.64 -12.92
CA LYS A 79 -5.95 -8.69 -13.01
C LYS A 79 -5.29 -8.96 -11.65
N PRO A 80 -5.28 -10.21 -11.17
CA PRO A 80 -4.64 -10.55 -9.90
C PRO A 80 -3.11 -10.46 -10.00
N LEU A 81 -2.48 -10.12 -8.88
CA LEU A 81 -1.02 -10.14 -8.73
C LEU A 81 -0.52 -11.58 -8.55
N SER A 82 0.65 -11.88 -9.11
CA SER A 82 1.29 -13.19 -8.92
C SER A 82 1.74 -13.41 -7.48
N ALA A 83 1.72 -14.68 -7.03
CA ALA A 83 2.26 -15.06 -5.73
C ALA A 83 3.76 -14.73 -5.60
N ARG A 84 4.51 -14.79 -6.71
CA ARG A 84 5.92 -14.39 -6.78
C ARG A 84 6.11 -12.92 -6.44
N MET A 85 5.26 -12.05 -6.97
CA MET A 85 5.27 -10.61 -6.64
C MET A 85 4.77 -10.33 -5.23
N GLY A 86 3.78 -11.09 -4.73
CA GLY A 86 3.39 -11.04 -3.32
C GLY A 86 4.55 -11.38 -2.37
N LYS A 87 5.34 -12.41 -2.69
CA LYS A 87 6.55 -12.75 -1.92
C LYS A 87 7.61 -11.64 -2.03
N LYS A 88 7.89 -11.13 -3.22
CA LYS A 88 8.86 -10.04 -3.42
C LYS A 88 8.51 -8.83 -2.56
N LEU A 89 7.25 -8.39 -2.57
CA LEU A 89 6.78 -7.30 -1.72
C LEU A 89 6.97 -7.59 -0.23
N ASN A 90 6.75 -8.84 0.20
CA ASN A 90 6.96 -9.22 1.60
C ASN A 90 8.44 -9.28 1.99
N ASP A 91 9.33 -9.64 1.07
CA ASP A 91 10.77 -9.73 1.32
C ASP A 91 11.44 -8.33 1.23
N GLU A 92 10.92 -7.43 0.38
CA GLU A 92 11.44 -6.07 0.18
C GLU A 92 10.75 -5.01 1.03
N LYS A 93 9.69 -5.37 1.78
CA LYS A 93 9.08 -4.43 2.74
C LYS A 93 10.10 -4.08 3.82
N LEU A 94 10.04 -2.84 4.30
CA LEU A 94 10.80 -2.42 5.47
C LEU A 94 10.18 -3.06 6.71
N ASP A 95 10.89 -3.97 7.39
CA ASP A 95 10.41 -4.54 8.64
C ASP A 95 10.67 -3.57 9.80
N LYS A 96 9.78 -3.55 10.79
CA LYS A 96 9.97 -2.73 12.00
C LYS A 96 11.22 -3.19 12.76
N ALA A 97 11.47 -4.50 12.75
CA ALA A 97 12.64 -5.09 13.38
C ALA A 97 13.96 -4.64 12.74
N ASP A 98 13.95 -4.25 11.46
CA ASP A 98 15.15 -3.73 10.78
C ASP A 98 15.52 -2.31 11.25
N LEU A 99 14.58 -1.60 11.87
CA LEU A 99 14.74 -0.21 12.28
C LEU A 99 15.05 -0.06 13.78
N ALA A 100 14.44 -0.88 14.63
CA ALA A 100 14.70 -0.89 16.07
C ALA A 100 14.20 -2.20 16.72
N GLU A 101 14.81 -2.57 17.86
CA GLU A 101 14.35 -3.68 18.70
C GLU A 101 13.32 -3.20 19.75
N GLY A 102 12.39 -4.09 20.12
CA GLY A 102 11.38 -3.87 21.16
C GLY A 102 10.04 -3.31 20.65
N GLU A 103 9.12 -3.05 21.58
CA GLU A 103 7.72 -2.66 21.28
C GLU A 103 7.50 -1.14 21.26
N ALA A 104 8.53 -0.35 21.59
CA ALA A 104 8.41 1.10 21.60
C ALA A 104 8.19 1.63 20.16
N PRO A 105 7.39 2.71 19.99
CA PRO A 105 7.24 3.32 18.68
C PRO A 105 8.57 3.82 18.10
N ILE A 106 8.76 3.63 16.79
CA ILE A 106 9.93 4.12 16.06
C ILE A 106 9.68 5.56 15.60
N PHE A 107 10.60 6.46 15.93
CA PHE A 107 10.59 7.85 15.49
C PHE A 107 11.81 8.12 14.60
N ALA A 108 11.58 8.64 13.40
CA ALA A 108 12.65 9.08 12.49
C ALA A 108 12.89 10.59 12.62
N ALA A 109 14.14 11.02 12.48
CA ALA A 109 14.46 12.44 12.42
C ALA A 109 13.80 13.10 11.19
N ARG A 110 13.11 14.22 11.41
CA ARG A 110 12.36 14.97 10.38
C ARG A 110 13.14 16.15 9.80
N ALA A 111 14.19 16.57 10.50
CA ALA A 111 15.21 17.48 9.99
C ALA A 111 16.51 17.28 10.78
N TRP A 112 17.64 17.62 10.17
CA TRP A 112 18.95 17.65 10.85
C TRP A 112 19.93 18.53 10.08
N ALA A 113 20.92 19.06 10.78
CA ALA A 113 22.02 19.81 10.16
C ALA A 113 23.31 19.67 10.95
N ASN A 114 24.43 19.61 10.24
CA ASN A 114 25.77 19.90 10.74
C ASN A 114 26.25 21.19 10.05
N PHE A 115 26.59 22.20 10.83
CA PHE A 115 27.00 23.51 10.33
C PHE A 115 28.15 24.09 11.14
N ASN A 116 28.82 25.07 10.55
CA ASN A 116 29.86 25.84 11.21
C ASN A 116 29.22 26.99 11.99
N GLY A 117 29.30 26.99 13.32
CA GLY A 117 28.73 28.09 14.12
C GLY A 117 29.49 29.42 13.95
N GLY A 118 30.74 29.41 13.48
CA GLY A 118 31.44 30.67 13.17
C GLY A 118 30.87 31.40 11.95
N THR A 119 30.28 30.68 10.99
CA THR A 119 29.84 31.24 9.70
C THR A 119 28.37 31.01 9.38
N GLY A 120 27.70 30.05 10.03
CA GLY A 120 26.38 29.54 9.65
C GLY A 120 26.41 28.57 8.46
N GLU A 121 27.56 28.27 7.89
CA GLU A 121 27.67 27.42 6.69
C GLU A 121 27.29 25.96 7.01
N ILE A 122 26.33 25.42 6.25
CA ILE A 122 25.89 24.03 6.36
C ILE A 122 26.93 23.11 5.71
N ARG A 123 27.49 22.19 6.49
CA ARG A 123 28.34 21.11 5.97
C ARG A 123 27.50 19.99 5.35
N LYS A 124 26.39 19.64 5.99
CA LYS A 124 25.40 18.70 5.49
C LYS A 124 24.09 18.84 6.25
N SER A 125 22.97 18.59 5.58
CA SER A 125 21.64 18.65 6.19
C SER A 125 20.63 17.69 5.55
N GLY A 126 19.52 17.50 6.24
CA GLY A 126 18.27 16.97 5.69
C GLY A 126 17.11 17.84 6.16
N ASN A 127 16.27 18.30 5.21
CA ASN A 127 15.15 19.20 5.46
C ASN A 127 15.51 20.50 6.22
N VAL A 128 16.71 21.03 6.00
CA VAL A 128 17.13 22.36 6.49
C VAL A 128 17.61 23.15 5.29
N GLU A 129 16.92 24.26 5.04
CA GLU A 129 17.16 25.18 3.94
C GLU A 129 18.35 26.09 4.24
N SER A 130 18.37 26.68 5.43
CA SER A 130 19.40 27.65 5.80
C SER A 130 19.68 27.64 7.29
N VAL A 131 20.92 27.99 7.63
CA VAL A 131 21.33 28.39 8.97
C VAL A 131 21.91 29.80 8.88
N VAL A 132 21.23 30.77 9.46
CA VAL A 132 21.66 32.17 9.51
C VAL A 132 22.26 32.44 10.87
N ARG A 133 23.55 32.78 10.91
CA ARG A 133 24.17 33.32 12.11
C ARG A 133 23.81 34.80 12.23
N ASN A 134 22.83 35.12 13.08
CA ASN A 134 22.33 36.49 13.23
C ASN A 134 23.33 37.39 13.97
N SER A 135 24.00 36.83 14.97
CA SER A 135 25.04 37.47 15.77
C SER A 135 25.91 36.41 16.45
N HIS A 136 26.89 36.81 17.24
CA HIS A 136 27.73 35.88 17.99
C HIS A 136 26.85 35.00 18.90
N GLY A 137 26.93 33.68 18.71
CA GLY A 137 26.18 32.68 19.45
C GLY A 137 24.66 32.67 19.20
N ASN A 138 24.15 33.28 18.12
CA ASN A 138 22.72 33.27 17.78
C ASN A 138 22.46 32.81 16.34
N TYR A 139 21.57 31.83 16.19
CA TYR A 139 21.33 31.17 14.91
C TYR A 139 19.84 31.01 14.62
N THR A 140 19.41 31.35 13.40
CA THR A 140 18.09 30.97 12.87
C THR A 140 18.24 29.80 11.92
N ILE A 141 17.50 28.73 12.17
CA ILE A 141 17.44 27.55 11.32
C ILE A 141 16.08 27.55 10.62
N THR A 142 16.07 27.38 9.30
CA THR A 142 14.85 27.34 8.48
C THR A 142 14.75 25.98 7.79
N PHE A 143 13.58 25.36 7.83
CA PHE A 143 13.31 24.10 7.15
C PHE A 143 12.99 24.31 5.68
N THR A 144 13.33 23.33 4.83
CA THR A 144 12.90 23.32 3.42
C THR A 144 11.41 22.98 3.30
N LYS A 145 10.92 22.06 4.15
CA LYS A 145 9.50 21.71 4.31
C LYS A 145 9.08 21.96 5.76
N PRO A 146 8.04 22.78 5.99
CA PRO A 146 7.56 23.07 7.35
C PRO A 146 7.14 21.80 8.10
N MET A 147 7.35 21.80 9.40
CA MET A 147 6.84 20.78 10.31
C MET A 147 5.32 20.93 10.45
N PRO A 148 4.56 19.83 10.67
CA PRO A 148 3.11 19.89 10.85
C PRO A 148 2.64 20.80 12.01
N HIS A 149 3.46 20.93 13.06
CA HIS A 149 3.24 21.79 14.22
C HIS A 149 4.57 22.27 14.80
N LYS A 150 4.54 23.28 15.67
CA LYS A 150 5.74 23.84 16.33
C LYS A 150 6.25 23.01 17.52
N ASP A 151 5.46 22.05 17.98
CA ASP A 151 5.73 21.25 19.19
C ASP A 151 6.67 20.05 18.90
N TYR A 152 7.67 20.26 18.04
CA TYR A 152 8.73 19.28 17.78
C TYR A 152 9.85 19.39 18.82
N VAL A 153 10.66 18.34 18.90
CA VAL A 153 11.82 18.25 19.78
C VAL A 153 13.09 18.54 18.98
N VAL A 154 13.92 19.44 19.48
CA VAL A 154 15.26 19.72 18.95
C VAL A 154 16.30 19.18 19.92
N ILE A 155 17.15 18.29 19.41
CA ILE A 155 18.34 17.83 20.10
C ILE A 155 19.53 18.57 19.50
N THR A 156 20.34 19.19 20.37
CA THR A 156 21.49 20.01 19.96
C THR A 156 22.81 19.37 20.37
N GLY A 157 23.86 19.65 19.61
CA GLY A 157 25.22 19.22 19.91
C GLY A 157 26.25 20.22 19.40
N VAL A 158 27.34 20.39 20.14
CA VAL A 158 28.41 21.33 19.80
C VAL A 158 29.80 20.72 20.01
N SER A 159 30.82 21.24 19.32
CA SER A 159 32.22 20.95 19.61
C SER A 159 32.60 21.37 21.02
N ASN A 160 33.49 20.60 21.66
CA ASN A 160 34.00 20.88 22.99
C ASN A 160 34.54 22.33 23.08
N PHE A 161 34.06 23.08 24.06
CA PHE A 161 34.59 24.37 24.45
C PHE A 161 35.27 24.17 25.82
N GLY A 162 36.32 24.93 26.15
CA GLY A 162 37.08 24.75 27.40
C GLY A 162 36.30 25.01 28.70
N ALA A 163 34.98 25.21 28.63
CA ALA A 163 34.08 25.49 29.73
C ALA A 163 32.72 24.79 29.49
N GLY A 164 31.86 24.72 30.52
CA GLY A 164 30.49 24.21 30.36
C GLY A 164 29.68 25.08 29.39
N THR A 165 29.06 24.45 28.40
CA THR A 165 28.28 25.11 27.34
C THR A 165 26.81 24.68 27.33
N ASN A 166 25.94 25.58 26.91
CA ASN A 166 24.57 25.27 26.52
C ASN A 166 24.35 25.73 25.07
N PHE A 167 23.68 24.90 24.27
CA PHE A 167 23.19 25.25 22.95
C PHE A 167 21.67 25.08 22.92
N GLY A 168 20.96 26.09 23.39
CA GLY A 168 19.54 26.01 23.72
C GLY A 168 18.64 26.55 22.62
N VAL A 169 17.42 26.02 22.55
CA VAL A 169 16.36 26.55 21.71
C VAL A 169 15.75 27.78 22.38
N VAL A 170 15.65 28.88 21.62
CA VAL A 170 15.06 30.15 22.06
C VAL A 170 13.60 30.24 21.63
N SER A 171 13.29 29.83 20.40
CA SER A 171 11.93 29.87 19.87
C SER A 171 11.73 28.82 18.77
N GLN A 172 10.52 28.30 18.64
CA GLN A 172 10.13 27.34 17.59
C GLN A 172 8.89 27.82 16.84
N THR A 173 8.91 27.59 15.53
CA THR A 173 7.79 27.77 14.60
C THR A 173 7.71 26.55 13.69
N VAL A 174 6.63 26.39 12.94
CA VAL A 174 6.51 25.32 11.94
C VAL A 174 7.61 25.37 10.88
N ASP A 175 8.13 26.57 10.57
CA ASP A 175 9.13 26.78 9.51
C ASP A 175 10.58 26.67 9.99
N GLY A 176 10.80 26.57 11.31
CA GLY A 176 12.15 26.57 11.87
C GLY A 176 12.22 27.09 13.29
N PHE A 177 13.44 27.27 13.78
CA PHE A 177 13.70 27.63 15.18
C PHE A 177 14.95 28.50 15.32
N VAL A 178 15.07 29.15 16.48
CA VAL A 178 16.23 29.96 16.85
C VAL A 178 17.00 29.26 17.97
N LEU A 179 18.32 29.25 17.86
CA LEU A 179 19.24 28.73 18.87
C LEU A 179 20.10 29.83 19.47
N GLN A 180 20.51 29.62 20.72
CA GLN A 180 21.51 30.43 21.40
C GLN A 180 22.57 29.55 22.07
N SER A 181 23.84 29.85 21.79
CA SER A 181 24.99 29.20 22.43
C SER A 181 25.63 30.10 23.48
N VAL A 182 25.71 29.60 24.70
CA VAL A 182 26.34 30.25 25.85
C VAL A 182 27.32 29.33 26.55
N TYR A 183 28.39 29.89 27.09
CA TYR A 183 29.27 29.19 28.04
C TYR A 183 29.16 29.84 29.43
N GLY A 184 29.44 29.06 30.48
CA GLY A 184 29.27 29.51 31.86
C GLY A 184 30.00 28.68 32.92
N GLY A 185 31.02 27.90 32.54
CA GLY A 185 31.69 26.96 33.44
C GLY A 185 32.45 27.59 34.62
N ASP A 186 32.72 28.90 34.57
CA ASP A 186 33.49 29.67 35.56
C ASP A 186 32.64 30.75 36.26
N ASN A 187 31.30 30.62 36.24
CA ASN A 187 30.32 31.64 36.64
C ASN A 187 30.30 32.90 35.77
N THR A 188 31.06 32.95 34.66
CA THR A 188 30.97 34.02 33.67
C THR A 188 30.10 33.55 32.50
N ILE A 189 28.91 34.13 32.35
CA ILE A 189 28.01 33.80 31.23
C ILE A 189 28.35 34.69 30.04
N ALA A 190 28.68 34.08 28.91
CA ALA A 190 28.88 34.78 27.65
C ALA A 190 28.48 33.92 26.44
N LEU A 191 28.28 34.60 25.31
CA LEU A 191 27.97 33.97 24.03
C LEU A 191 29.25 33.42 23.40
N PHE A 192 29.13 32.32 22.64
CA PHE A 192 30.24 31.80 21.84
C PHE A 192 29.73 31.20 20.53
N ASP A 193 30.62 31.08 19.55
CA ASP A 193 30.36 30.35 18.31
C ASP A 193 31.01 28.96 18.34
N PRO A 194 30.24 27.87 18.39
CA PRO A 194 30.81 26.54 18.24
C PRO A 194 31.37 26.33 16.83
N THR A 195 32.57 25.76 16.73
CA THR A 195 33.15 25.43 15.41
C THR A 195 32.36 24.30 14.72
N LEU A 196 31.90 23.31 15.48
CA LEU A 196 30.97 22.27 15.02
C LEU A 196 29.65 22.45 15.77
N ALA A 197 28.56 22.69 15.04
CA ALA A 197 27.21 22.74 15.58
C ALA A 197 26.34 21.70 14.86
N MET A 198 25.52 21.01 15.63
CA MET A 198 24.69 19.91 15.15
C MET A 198 23.29 20.02 15.76
N VAL A 199 22.29 19.72 14.95
CA VAL A 199 20.91 19.61 15.40
C VAL A 199 20.22 18.41 14.76
N THR A 200 19.35 17.76 15.52
CA THR A 200 18.45 16.70 15.06
C THR A 200 17.06 16.99 15.58
N ILE A 201 16.05 16.89 14.72
CA ILE A 201 14.68 17.29 15.02
C ILE A 201 13.75 16.08 14.86
N PHE A 202 12.92 15.84 15.88
CA PHE A 202 11.84 14.85 15.86
C PHE A 202 10.50 15.58 15.96
N CYS A 203 9.59 15.30 15.02
CA CYS A 203 8.26 15.91 14.93
C CYS A 203 7.21 14.85 14.64
#